data_AF-A0A327J3V2-F1
#
_entry.id   AF-A0A327J3V2-F1
#
_cell.length_a   1.000
_cell.length_b   1.000
_cell.length_c   1.000
_cell.angle_alpha   90.00
_cell.angle_beta   90.00
_cell.angle_gamma   90.00
#
_symmetry.space_group_name_H-M   'P 1'
#
loop_
_entity.id
_entity.type
_entity.pdbx_description
1 polymer ?
#
loop_
_entity_poly.entity_id
_entity_poly.type
_entity_poly.pdbx_seq_one_letter_code
_entity_poly.pdbx_strand_id
1 'polypeptide(L)'
;MLFELLASAMINPDVNKMNLIAVANTKTNIATVKTATAIKWPYTQSYLTPMKNKTPYANFYEVTKHYASDMSTVVKDFKARKNDTKQFLKWVDLPTEQMTAHGTKSHLDEIYEQATELKSRKDKVDRPLVVLGIGGSKHTAEFLLNMNGLGNKGKVYFYSDIDPISFSNFLKEVNHPVQDLNFLVVSKSGTTFETKDAFTRFENMLVEYYQNQGLNEAQAKTKAQSHFAICTDKTATKANLRGKIGHKNGKDNSYIKELYIHDGVGGRFSMFDDAGLFVNAYAGFPKAKAVRMLKSAEKMSGFCLNENASDNPAGLAAIFNVYSRDYGYKLTQQQYFGHLFETGGENWIKQLYLESLKDFDFVSSKAPDSMHYASEGFFYPQNRDKYHMVMTIMTPDISENYRKYVSAVLVSYLETAPVGLEILEVENGAIRPEAIGEYVQSKHFETVYTGMLRRQVAITNTEKLPEVFQPHVEVYKNKFKPNSKFELAPGK
;
A
#
# COMPACT_ATOMS: atom_id res chain seq x y z
N MET A 1 19.45 -22.34 -27.86
CA MET A 1 19.44 -23.57 -27.03
C MET A 1 19.65 -23.32 -25.53
N LEU A 2 20.70 -22.62 -25.05
CA LEU A 2 20.87 -22.39 -23.60
C LEU A 2 19.78 -21.47 -22.99
N PHE A 3 19.24 -20.53 -23.78
CA PHE A 3 18.21 -19.58 -23.35
C PHE A 3 16.79 -20.16 -23.26
N GLU A 4 16.44 -21.14 -24.10
CA GLU A 4 15.16 -21.87 -23.98
C GLU A 4 15.15 -22.78 -22.75
N LEU A 5 16.33 -23.31 -22.37
CA LEU A 5 16.53 -24.04 -21.11
C LEU A 5 16.47 -23.13 -19.87
N LEU A 6 16.93 -21.87 -19.96
CA LEU A 6 16.82 -20.88 -18.87
C LEU A 6 15.36 -20.44 -18.65
N ALA A 7 14.60 -20.20 -19.72
CA ALA A 7 13.17 -19.99 -19.64
C ALA A 7 12.48 -21.23 -19.03
N SER A 8 12.80 -22.44 -19.49
CA SER A 8 12.31 -23.71 -18.95
C SER A 8 12.70 -24.00 -17.49
N ALA A 9 13.83 -23.48 -17.00
CA ALA A 9 14.29 -23.68 -15.62
C ALA A 9 13.69 -22.65 -14.64
N MET A 10 13.32 -21.45 -15.12
CA MET A 10 12.49 -20.47 -14.39
C MET A 10 11.02 -20.94 -14.24
N ILE A 11 10.66 -22.05 -14.87
CA ILE A 11 9.29 -22.53 -15.08
C ILE A 11 8.83 -23.60 -14.06
N ASN A 12 9.62 -23.91 -13.02
CA ASN A 12 9.14 -24.63 -11.84
C ASN A 12 9.28 -23.70 -10.63
N PRO A 13 8.24 -23.42 -9.83
CA PRO A 13 8.36 -22.58 -8.63
C PRO A 13 9.07 -23.35 -7.51
N ASP A 14 10.22 -23.93 -7.82
CA ASP A 14 11.22 -24.30 -6.86
C ASP A 14 12.16 -23.11 -6.77
N VAL A 15 11.87 -22.21 -5.83
CA VAL A 15 12.65 -20.99 -5.52
C VAL A 15 14.14 -21.34 -5.34
N ASN A 16 14.45 -22.59 -4.98
CA ASN A 16 15.82 -23.11 -4.93
C ASN A 16 16.53 -23.15 -6.28
N LYS A 17 15.83 -23.35 -7.40
CA LYS A 17 16.43 -23.35 -8.75
C LYS A 17 16.72 -21.95 -9.29
N MET A 18 15.95 -20.93 -8.89
CA MET A 18 16.27 -19.54 -9.19
C MET A 18 17.51 -19.07 -8.42
N ASN A 19 17.69 -19.52 -7.17
CA ASN A 19 18.94 -19.38 -6.44
C ASN A 19 20.11 -20.16 -7.10
N LEU A 20 19.86 -21.36 -7.64
CA LEU A 20 20.89 -22.12 -8.37
C LEU A 20 21.30 -21.48 -9.70
N ILE A 21 20.44 -20.73 -10.40
CA ILE A 21 20.81 -20.02 -11.64
C ILE A 21 21.70 -18.81 -11.34
N ALA A 22 21.51 -18.13 -10.21
CA ALA A 22 22.46 -17.12 -9.72
C ALA A 22 23.83 -17.75 -9.35
N VAL A 23 23.83 -19.01 -8.91
CA VAL A 23 25.04 -19.77 -8.53
C VAL A 23 25.72 -20.45 -9.73
N ALA A 24 24.99 -20.89 -10.76
CA ALA A 24 25.51 -21.58 -11.93
C ALA A 24 26.42 -20.71 -12.83
N ASN A 25 26.36 -19.38 -12.69
CA ASN A 25 27.29 -18.45 -13.34
C ASN A 25 28.65 -18.33 -12.64
N THR A 26 28.89 -19.09 -11.57
CA THR A 26 30.19 -19.16 -10.88
C THR A 26 30.92 -20.46 -11.23
N LYS A 27 32.08 -20.36 -11.90
CA LYS A 27 33.05 -21.46 -12.03
C LYS A 27 33.80 -21.70 -10.70
N THR A 28 33.09 -21.75 -9.58
CA THR A 28 33.69 -21.99 -8.27
C THR A 28 32.85 -23.00 -7.50
N ASN A 29 33.44 -24.18 -7.28
CA ASN A 29 32.95 -25.20 -6.37
C ASN A 29 32.75 -24.59 -4.98
N ILE A 30 31.50 -24.40 -4.56
CA ILE A 30 31.16 -24.21 -3.15
C ILE A 30 30.45 -25.48 -2.69
N ALA A 31 31.25 -26.39 -2.14
CA ALA A 31 30.74 -27.49 -1.35
C ALA A 31 30.02 -26.95 -0.10
N THR A 32 28.88 -27.57 0.22
CA THR A 32 28.16 -27.50 1.50
C THR A 32 27.55 -26.16 1.92
N VAL A 33 26.39 -25.81 1.37
CA VAL A 33 25.36 -25.10 2.15
C VAL A 33 24.60 -26.15 2.93
N LYS A 34 24.85 -26.22 4.25
CA LYS A 34 24.10 -27.07 5.18
C LYS A 34 22.61 -26.72 5.07
N THR A 35 21.80 -27.75 4.89
CA THR A 35 20.33 -27.81 4.92
C THR A 35 19.71 -26.80 5.90
N ALA A 36 19.30 -25.64 5.40
CA ALA A 36 18.31 -24.81 6.06
C ALA A 36 16.94 -25.39 5.71
N THR A 37 16.11 -25.63 6.72
CA THR A 37 14.68 -25.96 6.55
C THR A 37 14.07 -24.93 5.59
N ALA A 38 13.66 -25.37 4.40
CA ALA A 38 13.16 -24.50 3.34
C ALA A 38 11.83 -23.88 3.76
N ILE A 39 11.87 -22.75 4.45
CA ILE A 39 10.69 -21.91 4.63
C ILE A 39 10.49 -21.19 3.30
N LYS A 40 9.59 -21.73 2.48
CA LYS A 40 9.07 -21.04 1.30
C LYS A 40 8.23 -19.86 1.80
N TRP A 41 8.51 -18.66 1.30
CA TRP A 41 7.80 -17.44 1.65
C TRP A 41 6.64 -17.19 0.68
N PRO A 42 5.42 -16.93 1.17
CA PRO A 42 4.28 -16.54 0.34
C PRO A 42 4.53 -15.29 -0.51
N TYR A 43 5.34 -14.35 -0.03
CA TYR A 43 5.97 -13.31 -0.85
C TYR A 43 7.41 -13.68 -1.17
N THR A 44 7.72 -13.85 -2.46
CA THR A 44 9.08 -14.12 -2.95
C THR A 44 9.58 -12.98 -3.81
N GLN A 45 10.85 -12.62 -3.65
CA GLN A 45 11.52 -11.61 -4.46
C GLN A 45 12.82 -12.13 -5.07
N SER A 46 13.18 -11.62 -6.24
CA SER A 46 14.44 -11.93 -6.93
C SER A 46 14.90 -10.73 -7.73
N TYR A 47 16.20 -10.46 -7.74
CA TYR A 47 16.78 -9.29 -8.42
C TYR A 47 17.85 -9.75 -9.40
N LEU A 48 17.78 -9.24 -10.62
CA LEU A 48 18.57 -9.69 -11.75
C LEU A 48 19.23 -8.48 -12.41
N THR A 49 20.52 -8.62 -12.70
CA THR A 49 21.25 -7.67 -13.54
C THR A 49 20.95 -7.91 -15.02
N PRO A 50 21.12 -6.92 -15.91
CA PRO A 50 20.91 -7.11 -17.35
C PRO A 50 21.79 -8.20 -17.94
N MET A 51 21.37 -8.81 -19.05
CA MET A 51 22.18 -9.73 -19.86
C MET A 51 23.31 -8.97 -20.57
N LYS A 52 23.01 -7.79 -21.13
CA LYS A 52 24.03 -6.85 -21.63
C LYS A 52 24.46 -5.93 -20.48
N ASN A 53 25.03 -6.51 -19.44
CA ASN A 53 25.43 -5.78 -18.24
C ASN A 53 26.62 -4.85 -18.54
N LYS A 54 26.42 -3.55 -18.38
CA LYS A 54 27.47 -2.53 -18.50
C LYS A 54 28.06 -2.11 -17.15
N THR A 55 27.61 -2.71 -16.05
CA THR A 55 28.08 -2.42 -14.69
C THR A 55 29.24 -3.35 -14.30
N PRO A 56 30.06 -3.01 -13.28
CA PRO A 56 31.22 -3.81 -12.90
C PRO A 56 30.88 -5.11 -12.16
N TYR A 57 29.60 -5.39 -11.89
CA TYR A 57 29.17 -6.56 -11.14
C TYR A 57 28.62 -7.62 -12.08
N ALA A 58 29.07 -8.86 -11.96
CA ALA A 58 28.63 -9.97 -12.79
C ALA A 58 27.17 -10.38 -12.51
N ASN A 59 26.69 -10.17 -11.29
CA ASN A 59 25.36 -10.54 -10.83
C ASN A 59 24.93 -9.72 -9.61
N PHE A 60 23.67 -9.87 -9.20
CA PHE A 60 23.11 -9.12 -8.07
C PHE A 60 23.70 -9.52 -6.70
N TYR A 61 24.30 -10.70 -6.57
CA TYR A 61 24.98 -11.09 -5.33
C TYR A 61 26.25 -10.24 -5.12
N GLU A 62 27.00 -9.94 -6.17
CA GLU A 62 28.13 -9.00 -6.10
C GLU A 62 27.66 -7.57 -5.80
N VAL A 63 26.54 -7.13 -6.39
CA VAL A 63 25.90 -5.85 -6.03
C VAL A 63 25.57 -5.81 -4.54
N THR A 64 24.93 -6.86 -4.02
CA THR A 64 24.55 -6.94 -2.60
C THR A 64 25.76 -6.87 -1.69
N LYS A 65 26.86 -7.56 -2.03
CA LYS A 65 28.13 -7.48 -1.29
C LYS A 65 28.71 -6.06 -1.29
N HIS A 66 28.64 -5.36 -2.41
CA HIS A 66 29.16 -4.00 -2.52
C HIS A 66 28.45 -3.03 -1.58
N TYR A 67 27.12 -3.08 -1.51
CA TYR A 67 26.31 -2.19 -0.67
C TYR A 67 26.08 -2.71 0.76
N ALA A 68 26.57 -3.90 1.12
CA ALA A 68 26.24 -4.57 2.38
C ALA A 68 26.59 -3.73 3.63
N SER A 69 27.74 -3.05 3.62
CA SER A 69 28.18 -2.21 4.75
C SER A 69 27.29 -0.97 4.93
N ASP A 70 26.95 -0.30 3.83
CA ASP A 70 26.07 0.88 3.87
C ASP A 70 24.66 0.48 4.27
N MET A 71 24.15 -0.63 3.76
CA MET A 71 22.84 -1.16 4.13
C MET A 71 22.80 -1.55 5.62
N SER A 72 23.84 -2.19 6.16
CA SER A 72 23.93 -2.46 7.61
C SER A 72 23.87 -1.17 8.43
N THR A 73 24.53 -0.11 7.96
CA THR A 73 24.49 1.22 8.60
C THR A 73 23.09 1.83 8.55
N VAL A 74 22.40 1.72 7.41
CA VAL A 74 21.00 2.17 7.26
C VAL A 74 20.07 1.45 8.22
N VAL A 75 20.16 0.12 8.33
CA VAL A 75 19.31 -0.65 9.25
C VAL A 75 19.57 -0.25 10.70
N LYS A 76 20.83 -0.04 11.10
CA LYS A 76 21.19 0.46 12.44
C LYS A 76 20.60 1.83 12.72
N ASP A 77 20.73 2.78 11.79
CA ASP A 77 20.16 4.12 11.93
C ASP A 77 18.63 4.07 12.01
N PHE A 78 17.98 3.28 11.16
CA PHE A 78 16.54 3.08 11.22
C PHE A 78 16.09 2.51 12.57
N LYS A 79 16.78 1.47 13.07
CA LYS A 79 16.49 0.86 14.39
C LYS A 79 16.61 1.88 15.52
N ALA A 80 17.65 2.72 15.49
CA ALA A 80 17.85 3.78 16.48
C ALA A 80 16.70 4.81 16.46
N ARG A 81 16.07 5.01 15.29
CA ARG A 81 14.99 5.97 15.07
C ARG A 81 13.59 5.41 15.24
N LYS A 82 13.38 4.09 15.15
CA LYS A 82 12.05 3.48 15.02
C LYS A 82 11.07 3.87 16.15
N ASN A 83 11.59 4.07 17.36
CA ASN A 83 10.81 4.41 18.55
C ASN A 83 10.65 5.93 18.77
N ASP A 84 11.32 6.77 17.98
CA ASP A 84 11.15 8.22 18.04
C ASP A 84 9.84 8.61 17.32
N THR A 85 8.87 9.11 18.09
CA THR A 85 7.55 9.51 17.58
C THR A 85 7.63 10.63 16.55
N LYS A 86 8.72 11.40 16.51
CA LYS A 86 8.96 12.44 15.50
C LYS A 86 9.28 11.87 14.12
N GLN A 87 9.65 10.59 14.02
CA GLN A 87 10.08 9.95 12.78
C GLN A 87 8.93 9.26 12.03
N PHE A 88 7.71 9.19 12.60
CA PHE A 88 6.56 8.55 11.97
C PHE A 88 6.81 7.10 11.50
N LEU A 89 7.55 6.32 12.31
CA LEU A 89 7.90 4.93 12.02
C LEU A 89 7.05 3.89 12.77
N LYS A 90 5.94 4.30 13.40
CA LYS A 90 5.10 3.35 14.17
C LYS A 90 4.40 2.30 13.31
N TRP A 91 4.34 2.51 11.98
CA TRP A 91 3.84 1.50 11.04
C TRP A 91 4.65 0.19 11.06
N VAL A 92 5.86 0.21 11.63
CA VAL A 92 6.69 -0.98 11.84
C VAL A 92 6.01 -1.98 12.79
N ASP A 93 5.44 -1.48 13.88
CA ASP A 93 4.84 -2.27 14.96
C ASP A 93 3.30 -2.28 14.89
N LEU A 94 2.71 -1.57 13.92
CA LEU A 94 1.26 -1.46 13.73
C LEU A 94 0.54 -2.81 13.60
N PRO A 95 1.07 -3.82 12.86
CA PRO A 95 0.43 -5.13 12.83
C PRO A 95 0.31 -5.79 14.21
N THR A 96 1.32 -5.63 15.06
CA THR A 96 1.32 -6.11 16.44
C THR A 96 0.34 -5.31 17.31
N GLU A 97 0.30 -3.98 17.19
CA GLU A 97 -0.64 -3.13 17.93
C GLU A 97 -2.09 -3.55 17.64
N GLN A 98 -2.43 -3.80 16.38
CA GLN A 98 -3.77 -4.25 15.98
C GLN A 98 -4.18 -5.61 16.59
N MET A 99 -3.22 -6.53 16.75
CA MET A 99 -3.45 -7.86 17.33
C MET A 99 -3.35 -7.88 18.86
N THR A 100 -2.87 -6.81 19.48
CA THR A 100 -2.66 -6.77 20.93
C THR A 100 -3.99 -6.74 21.67
N ALA A 101 -4.13 -7.60 22.69
CA ALA A 101 -5.32 -7.67 23.53
C ALA A 101 -5.34 -6.56 24.58
N HIS A 102 -6.47 -5.86 24.69
CA HIS A 102 -6.78 -4.93 25.76
C HIS A 102 -7.93 -5.50 26.61
N GLY A 103 -7.58 -6.39 27.55
CA GLY A 103 -8.56 -7.18 28.30
C GLY A 103 -8.91 -8.47 27.56
N THR A 104 -10.18 -8.68 27.22
CA THR A 104 -10.67 -9.91 26.56
C THR A 104 -10.71 -9.81 25.02
N LYS A 105 -10.46 -8.63 24.45
CA LYS A 105 -10.56 -8.34 23.02
C LYS A 105 -9.25 -7.74 22.51
N SER A 106 -8.86 -8.07 21.29
CA SER A 106 -7.83 -7.30 20.56
C SER A 106 -8.42 -6.06 19.91
N HIS A 107 -7.59 -5.09 19.54
CA HIS A 107 -8.09 -3.93 18.80
C HIS A 107 -8.75 -4.34 17.47
N LEU A 108 -8.21 -5.36 16.80
CA LEU A 108 -8.85 -5.99 15.63
C LEU A 108 -10.28 -6.50 15.92
N ASP A 109 -10.56 -7.02 17.13
CA ASP A 109 -11.91 -7.47 17.48
C ASP A 109 -12.86 -6.28 17.53
N GLU A 110 -12.43 -5.17 18.12
CA GLU A 110 -13.20 -3.92 18.21
C GLU A 110 -13.49 -3.34 16.82
N ILE A 111 -12.54 -3.40 15.88
CA ILE A 111 -12.75 -2.97 14.49
C ILE A 111 -13.83 -3.80 13.82
N TYR A 112 -13.81 -5.13 13.99
CA TYR A 112 -14.81 -6.03 13.41
C TYR A 112 -16.21 -5.83 14.04
N GLU A 113 -16.26 -5.58 15.35
CA GLU A 113 -17.49 -5.25 16.06
C GLU A 113 -18.09 -3.94 15.56
N GLN A 114 -17.28 -2.89 15.39
CA GLN A 114 -17.72 -1.61 14.83
C GLN A 114 -18.21 -1.75 13.38
N ALA A 115 -17.55 -2.57 12.56
CA ALA A 115 -18.01 -2.84 11.19
C ALA A 115 -19.37 -3.56 11.18
N THR A 116 -19.54 -4.53 12.09
CA THR A 116 -20.81 -5.24 12.27
C THR A 116 -21.91 -4.32 12.79
N GLU A 117 -21.60 -3.46 13.77
CA GLU A 117 -22.52 -2.46 14.31
C GLU A 117 -23.00 -1.51 13.22
N LEU A 118 -22.11 -0.95 12.40
CA LEU A 118 -22.51 -0.05 11.32
C LEU A 118 -23.46 -0.75 10.34
N LYS A 119 -23.13 -2.00 10.00
CA LYS A 119 -23.91 -2.82 9.07
C LYS A 119 -25.29 -3.16 9.63
N SER A 120 -25.42 -3.38 10.95
CA SER A 120 -26.69 -3.76 11.59
C SER A 120 -27.63 -2.59 11.89
N ARG A 121 -27.21 -1.32 11.72
CA ARG A 121 -28.05 -0.14 12.00
C ARG A 121 -29.30 -0.02 11.11
N LYS A 122 -29.48 -0.89 10.10
CA LYS A 122 -30.70 -1.03 9.31
C LYS A 122 -31.03 -2.50 9.07
N ASP A 123 -31.95 -3.05 9.87
CA ASP A 123 -32.27 -4.49 9.97
C ASP A 123 -32.66 -5.20 8.66
N LYS A 124 -33.04 -4.47 7.60
CA LYS A 124 -33.63 -5.03 6.37
C LYS A 124 -32.94 -4.65 5.06
N VAL A 125 -31.85 -3.90 5.10
CA VAL A 125 -31.15 -3.45 3.88
C VAL A 125 -29.65 -3.67 4.05
N ASP A 126 -29.05 -4.49 3.19
CA ASP A 126 -27.59 -4.54 3.08
C ASP A 126 -27.13 -3.23 2.47
N ARG A 127 -26.49 -2.38 3.28
CA ARG A 127 -26.02 -1.07 2.84
C ARG A 127 -24.58 -1.18 2.36
N PRO A 128 -24.26 -0.84 1.10
CA PRO A 128 -22.88 -0.66 0.70
C PRO A 128 -22.20 0.45 1.51
N LEU A 129 -20.88 0.33 1.67
CA LEU A 129 -20.05 1.33 2.31
C LEU A 129 -19.50 2.29 1.26
N VAL A 130 -19.64 3.59 1.49
CA VAL A 130 -18.92 4.63 0.76
C VAL A 130 -17.80 5.17 1.64
N VAL A 131 -16.55 4.96 1.22
CA VAL A 131 -15.37 5.47 1.90
C VAL A 131 -15.06 6.87 1.38
N LEU A 132 -15.07 7.84 2.29
CA LEU A 132 -14.77 9.25 2.05
C LEU A 132 -13.36 9.54 2.57
N GLY A 133 -12.40 9.63 1.65
CA GLY A 133 -10.98 9.80 1.96
C GLY A 133 -10.17 10.01 0.69
N ILE A 134 -8.97 10.58 0.79
CA ILE A 134 -8.07 10.78 -0.36
C ILE A 134 -6.63 10.42 0.03
N GLY A 135 -5.81 10.08 -0.97
CA GLY A 135 -4.42 9.69 -0.76
C GLY A 135 -4.33 8.45 0.13
N GLY A 136 -3.58 8.55 1.23
CA GLY A 136 -3.37 7.42 2.15
C GLY A 136 -4.65 6.92 2.80
N SER A 137 -5.65 7.79 2.96
CA SER A 137 -6.98 7.45 3.48
C SER A 137 -7.86 6.66 2.50
N LYS A 138 -7.48 6.58 1.22
CA LYS A 138 -8.20 5.86 0.16
C LYS A 138 -7.37 4.72 -0.42
N HIS A 139 -6.20 5.03 -0.98
CA HIS A 139 -5.43 4.09 -1.79
C HIS A 139 -5.01 2.85 -0.99
N THR A 140 -4.72 3.01 0.31
CA THR A 140 -4.39 1.89 1.18
C THR A 140 -5.60 0.96 1.37
N ALA A 141 -6.74 1.48 1.81
CA ALA A 141 -7.95 0.70 2.02
C ALA A 141 -8.47 0.06 0.72
N GLU A 142 -8.44 0.80 -0.39
CA GLU A 142 -8.82 0.33 -1.73
C GLU A 142 -7.91 -0.80 -2.20
N PHE A 143 -6.59 -0.64 -2.08
CA PHE A 143 -5.67 -1.69 -2.51
C PHE A 143 -5.77 -2.94 -1.62
N LEU A 144 -5.88 -2.77 -0.30
CA LEU A 144 -6.06 -3.90 0.61
C LEU A 144 -7.34 -4.69 0.30
N LEU A 145 -8.43 -3.98 0.01
CA LEU A 145 -9.70 -4.58 -0.43
C LEU A 145 -9.53 -5.37 -1.75
N ASN A 146 -8.80 -4.80 -2.72
CA ASN A 146 -8.54 -5.46 -4.00
C ASN A 146 -7.67 -6.72 -3.83
N MET A 147 -6.58 -6.64 -3.05
CA MET A 147 -5.71 -7.81 -2.78
C MET A 147 -6.48 -8.96 -2.12
N ASN A 148 -7.44 -8.64 -1.25
CA ASN A 148 -8.33 -9.62 -0.62
C ASN A 148 -9.46 -10.15 -1.54
N GLY A 149 -9.50 -9.74 -2.81
CA GLY A 149 -10.50 -10.19 -3.79
C GLY A 149 -11.90 -9.65 -3.50
N LEU A 150 -12.01 -8.44 -2.92
CA LEU A 150 -13.27 -7.84 -2.49
C LEU A 150 -13.65 -6.56 -3.25
N GLY A 151 -12.74 -5.97 -4.03
CA GLY A 151 -12.93 -4.68 -4.73
C GLY A 151 -14.14 -4.60 -5.67
N ASN A 152 -14.42 -5.65 -6.43
CA ASN A 152 -15.44 -5.64 -7.50
C ASN A 152 -16.78 -6.26 -7.07
N LYS A 153 -17.14 -6.22 -5.78
CA LYS A 153 -18.33 -6.92 -5.25
C LYS A 153 -19.53 -6.01 -4.95
N GLY A 154 -19.46 -4.72 -5.30
CA GLY A 154 -20.54 -3.74 -5.04
C GLY A 154 -20.81 -3.47 -3.57
N LYS A 155 -19.90 -3.89 -2.67
CA LYS A 155 -20.05 -3.73 -1.21
C LYS A 155 -19.39 -2.47 -0.67
N VAL A 156 -18.36 -1.98 -1.36
CA VAL A 156 -17.57 -0.83 -0.96
C VAL A 156 -17.29 0.01 -2.19
N TYR A 157 -17.47 1.31 -2.06
CA TYR A 157 -17.17 2.32 -3.06
C TYR A 157 -16.26 3.38 -2.44
N PHE A 158 -15.45 4.06 -3.24
CA PHE A 158 -14.55 5.11 -2.78
C PHE A 158 -14.87 6.43 -3.48
N TYR A 159 -15.06 7.49 -2.70
CA TYR A 159 -15.32 8.83 -3.24
C TYR A 159 -14.33 9.86 -2.68
N SER A 160 -13.70 10.60 -3.58
CA SER A 160 -12.60 11.52 -3.26
C SER A 160 -12.48 12.70 -4.24
N ASP A 161 -13.56 13.06 -4.92
CA ASP A 161 -13.58 14.07 -5.99
C ASP A 161 -14.38 15.32 -5.57
N ILE A 162 -14.12 16.43 -6.23
CA ILE A 162 -14.81 17.72 -6.07
C ILE A 162 -15.56 18.13 -7.34
N ASP A 163 -15.35 17.45 -8.47
CA ASP A 163 -16.08 17.73 -9.71
C ASP A 163 -17.56 17.33 -9.57
N PRO A 164 -18.52 18.26 -9.78
CA PRO A 164 -19.94 17.94 -9.72
C PRO A 164 -20.38 16.86 -10.73
N ILE A 165 -19.71 16.72 -11.88
CA ILE A 165 -20.02 15.65 -12.84
C ILE A 165 -19.55 14.30 -12.30
N SER A 166 -18.35 14.23 -11.73
CA SER A 166 -17.88 13.05 -10.99
C SER A 166 -18.83 12.65 -9.87
N PHE A 167 -19.34 13.60 -9.08
CA PHE A 167 -20.33 13.31 -8.04
C PHE A 167 -21.62 12.70 -8.61
N SER A 168 -22.17 13.29 -9.67
CA SER A 168 -23.37 12.76 -10.33
C SER A 168 -23.16 11.35 -10.88
N ASN A 169 -22.00 11.10 -11.52
CA ASN A 169 -21.67 9.80 -12.07
C ASN A 169 -21.42 8.76 -10.98
N PHE A 170 -20.78 9.15 -9.87
CA PHE A 170 -20.61 8.29 -8.71
C PHE A 170 -21.94 7.82 -8.14
N LEU A 171 -22.92 8.71 -7.96
CA LEU A 171 -24.25 8.33 -7.47
C LEU A 171 -24.95 7.34 -8.41
N LYS A 172 -24.74 7.46 -9.73
CA LYS A 172 -25.27 6.49 -10.73
C LYS A 172 -24.54 5.15 -10.66
N GLU A 173 -23.22 5.16 -10.48
CA GLU A 173 -22.40 3.94 -10.36
C GLU A 173 -22.77 3.14 -9.10
N VAL A 174 -22.87 3.83 -7.96
CA VAL A 174 -23.29 3.21 -6.71
C VAL A 174 -24.69 2.62 -6.83
N ASN A 175 -25.58 3.26 -7.58
CA ASN A 175 -26.93 2.77 -7.89
C ASN A 175 -27.74 2.37 -6.63
N HIS A 176 -27.55 3.11 -5.55
CA HIS A 176 -28.35 3.01 -4.33
C HIS A 176 -28.75 4.41 -3.87
N PRO A 177 -29.97 4.57 -3.35
CA PRO A 177 -30.36 5.85 -2.78
C PRO A 177 -29.55 6.10 -1.50
N VAL A 178 -29.26 7.36 -1.18
CA VAL A 178 -28.31 7.72 -0.12
C VAL A 178 -28.72 7.17 1.26
N GLN A 179 -30.01 7.04 1.54
CA GLN A 179 -30.52 6.42 2.77
C GLN A 179 -30.29 4.89 2.86
N ASP A 180 -29.80 4.27 1.80
CA ASP A 180 -29.40 2.85 1.73
C ASP A 180 -27.88 2.69 1.68
N LEU A 181 -27.14 3.75 1.97
CA LEU A 181 -25.68 3.74 2.08
C LEU A 181 -25.22 3.94 3.52
N ASN A 182 -24.10 3.32 3.87
CA ASN A 182 -23.31 3.66 5.03
C ASN A 182 -22.01 4.32 4.57
N PHE A 183 -21.38 5.08 5.46
CA PHE A 183 -20.21 5.89 5.11
C PHE A 183 -19.08 5.68 6.11
N LEU A 184 -17.85 5.63 5.61
CA LEU A 184 -16.63 5.72 6.43
C LEU A 184 -15.89 7.00 6.07
N VAL A 185 -15.76 7.93 7.01
CA VAL A 185 -14.98 9.15 6.83
C VAL A 185 -13.58 8.94 7.39
N VAL A 186 -12.55 9.11 6.56
CA VAL A 186 -11.15 8.87 6.95
C VAL A 186 -10.32 10.13 6.74
N SER A 187 -10.12 10.90 7.81
CA SER A 187 -9.29 12.10 7.78
C SER A 187 -8.62 12.31 9.13
N LYS A 188 -7.28 12.38 9.13
CA LYS A 188 -6.52 12.64 10.35
C LYS A 188 -6.83 14.03 10.89
N SER A 189 -6.63 15.07 10.07
CA SER A 189 -6.85 16.46 10.51
C SER A 189 -8.33 16.87 10.58
N GLY A 190 -9.21 16.16 9.88
CA GLY A 190 -10.60 16.57 9.63
C GLY A 190 -10.75 17.86 8.82
N THR A 191 -9.65 18.34 8.22
CA THR A 191 -9.61 19.56 7.42
C THR A 191 -9.26 19.29 5.95
N THR A 192 -9.03 18.03 5.57
CA THR A 192 -8.88 17.62 4.18
C THR A 192 -10.12 18.03 3.41
N PHE A 193 -9.97 18.95 2.45
CA PHE A 193 -11.09 19.62 1.81
C PHE A 193 -12.01 18.63 1.09
N GLU A 194 -11.43 17.78 0.24
CA GLU A 194 -12.14 16.81 -0.60
C GLU A 194 -12.98 15.87 0.26
N THR A 195 -12.42 15.37 1.36
CA THR A 195 -13.13 14.52 2.32
C THR A 195 -14.23 15.28 3.06
N LYS A 196 -13.96 16.51 3.49
CA LYS A 196 -14.94 17.34 4.21
C LYS A 196 -16.10 17.74 3.31
N ASP A 197 -15.83 18.13 2.07
CA ASP A 197 -16.82 18.49 1.06
C ASP A 197 -17.76 17.31 0.79
N ALA A 198 -17.19 16.13 0.49
CA ALA A 198 -17.98 14.90 0.29
C ALA A 198 -18.81 14.54 1.52
N PHE A 199 -18.20 14.56 2.71
CA PHE A 199 -18.89 14.25 3.96
C PHE A 199 -20.08 15.19 4.19
N THR A 200 -19.89 16.50 4.01
CA THR A 200 -20.97 17.48 4.17
C THR A 200 -22.07 17.29 3.12
N ARG A 201 -21.74 17.02 1.84
CA ARG A 201 -22.75 16.72 0.81
C ARG A 201 -23.62 15.54 1.21
N PHE A 202 -23.02 14.41 1.59
CA PHE A 202 -23.76 13.20 1.97
C PHE A 202 -24.54 13.36 3.28
N GLU A 203 -23.98 14.04 4.29
CA GLU A 203 -24.70 14.32 5.54
C GLU A 203 -25.93 15.20 5.28
N ASN A 204 -25.80 16.26 4.48
CA ASN A 204 -26.91 17.14 4.12
C ASN A 204 -27.99 16.40 3.35
N MET A 205 -27.64 15.57 2.35
CA MET A 205 -28.61 14.76 1.61
C MET A 205 -29.40 13.81 2.52
N LEU A 206 -28.76 13.24 3.55
CA LEU A 206 -29.44 12.40 4.53
C LEU A 206 -30.34 13.22 5.46
N VAL A 207 -29.89 14.39 5.91
CA VAL A 207 -30.71 15.30 6.73
C VAL A 207 -31.96 15.72 5.97
N GLU A 208 -31.80 16.18 4.72
CA GLU A 208 -32.91 16.55 3.84
C GLU A 208 -33.87 15.39 3.61
N TYR A 209 -33.34 14.18 3.36
CA TYR A 209 -34.16 12.97 3.23
C TYR A 209 -35.04 12.75 4.46
N TYR A 210 -34.46 12.77 5.67
CA TYR A 210 -35.21 12.54 6.90
C TYR A 210 -36.16 13.69 7.27
N GLN A 211 -35.81 14.94 6.95
CA GLN A 211 -36.74 16.07 7.09
C GLN A 211 -37.96 15.89 6.18
N ASN A 212 -37.75 15.42 4.95
CA ASN A 212 -38.85 15.08 4.02
C ASN A 212 -39.71 13.89 4.51
N GLN A 213 -39.23 13.11 5.49
CA GLN A 213 -40.02 12.08 6.20
C GLN A 213 -40.73 12.63 7.46
N GLY A 214 -40.70 13.94 7.67
CA GLY A 214 -41.37 14.62 8.78
C GLY A 214 -40.57 14.71 10.08
N LEU A 215 -39.28 14.35 10.09
CA LEU A 215 -38.41 14.51 11.26
C LEU A 215 -37.97 15.97 11.40
N ASN A 216 -37.91 16.49 12.63
CA ASN A 216 -37.30 17.81 12.85
C ASN A 216 -35.78 17.77 12.62
N GLU A 217 -35.13 18.94 12.52
CA GLU A 217 -33.70 19.05 12.19
C GLU A 217 -32.80 18.21 13.13
N ALA A 218 -33.01 18.26 14.44
CA ALA A 218 -32.19 17.52 15.40
C ALA A 218 -32.36 16.01 15.27
N GLN A 219 -33.59 15.53 15.05
CA GLN A 219 -33.90 14.13 14.82
C GLN A 219 -33.34 13.64 13.47
N ALA A 220 -33.53 14.42 12.41
CA ALA A 220 -33.01 14.14 11.08
C ALA A 220 -31.48 14.05 11.07
N LYS A 221 -30.82 15.00 11.75
CA LYS A 221 -29.36 14.96 11.97
C LYS A 221 -28.92 13.72 12.72
N THR A 222 -29.57 13.39 13.83
CA THR A 222 -29.25 12.16 14.60
C THR A 222 -29.38 10.91 13.72
N LYS A 223 -30.43 10.83 12.90
CA LYS A 223 -30.62 9.72 11.95
C LYS A 223 -29.55 9.72 10.85
N ALA A 224 -29.25 10.86 10.23
CA ALA A 224 -28.18 10.99 9.23
C ALA A 224 -26.84 10.52 9.80
N GLN A 225 -26.47 10.98 11.00
CA GLN A 225 -25.23 10.63 11.68
C GLN A 225 -25.09 9.12 11.95
N SER A 226 -26.20 8.40 12.12
CA SER A 226 -26.16 6.94 12.32
C SER A 226 -25.60 6.16 11.12
N HIS A 227 -25.53 6.77 9.93
CA HIS A 227 -24.94 6.18 8.74
C HIS A 227 -23.41 6.23 8.69
N PHE A 228 -22.76 7.00 9.58
CA PHE A 228 -21.33 7.27 9.47
C PHE A 228 -20.52 6.59 10.56
N ALA A 229 -19.40 6.00 10.14
CA ALA A 229 -18.22 5.77 10.96
C ALA A 229 -17.14 6.80 10.63
N ILE A 230 -16.43 7.27 11.66
CA ILE A 230 -15.39 8.31 11.55
C ILE A 230 -14.07 7.74 12.08
N CYS A 231 -13.09 7.65 11.19
CA CYS A 231 -11.71 7.30 11.50
C CYS A 231 -10.83 8.56 11.43
N THR A 232 -10.36 9.01 12.60
CA THR A 232 -9.61 10.27 12.79
C THR A 232 -8.57 10.08 13.91
N ASP A 233 -7.77 11.09 14.24
CA ASP A 233 -6.79 11.06 15.34
C ASP A 233 -7.21 10.22 16.57
N LYS A 234 -6.28 9.41 17.09
CA LYS A 234 -6.45 8.64 18.34
C LYS A 234 -6.67 9.55 19.54
N THR A 235 -5.83 10.58 19.68
CA THR A 235 -5.83 11.47 20.85
C THR A 235 -6.75 12.68 20.65
N ALA A 236 -7.67 12.90 21.58
CA ALA A 236 -8.58 14.06 21.54
C ALA A 236 -7.86 15.35 21.96
N THR A 237 -7.96 16.40 21.15
CA THR A 237 -7.55 17.77 21.50
C THR A 237 -8.64 18.76 21.12
N LYS A 238 -8.67 19.95 21.74
CA LYS A 238 -9.66 21.00 21.36
C LYS A 238 -9.56 21.40 19.88
N ALA A 239 -8.39 21.24 19.26
CA ALA A 239 -8.14 21.69 17.90
C ALA A 239 -8.55 20.65 16.83
N ASN A 240 -8.40 19.36 17.12
CA ASN A 240 -8.57 18.31 16.12
C ASN A 240 -10.00 17.78 15.99
N LEU A 241 -10.26 16.99 14.95
CA LEU A 241 -11.59 16.47 14.67
C LEU A 241 -12.10 15.58 15.81
N ARG A 242 -11.23 14.71 16.37
CA ARG A 242 -11.56 13.83 17.50
C ARG A 242 -12.16 14.59 18.68
N GLY A 243 -11.53 15.67 19.13
CA GLY A 243 -12.03 16.45 20.27
C GLY A 243 -13.31 17.23 19.95
N LYS A 244 -13.56 17.55 18.66
CA LYS A 244 -14.79 18.23 18.22
C LYS A 244 -15.99 17.30 18.14
N ILE A 245 -15.80 16.04 17.72
CA ILE A 245 -16.90 15.07 17.54
C ILE A 245 -17.08 14.13 18.74
N GLY A 246 -16.13 14.11 19.69
CA GLY A 246 -16.10 13.16 20.81
C GLY A 246 -15.40 11.85 20.46
N HIS A 247 -15.18 11.01 21.47
CA HIS A 247 -14.33 9.81 21.38
C HIS A 247 -15.03 8.51 21.80
N LYS A 248 -16.32 8.55 22.18
CA LYS A 248 -17.09 7.36 22.57
C LYS A 248 -18.36 7.25 21.73
N ASN A 249 -18.68 6.02 21.32
CA ASN A 249 -19.91 5.74 20.57
C ASN A 249 -21.14 6.09 21.42
N GLY A 250 -22.17 6.66 20.79
CA GLY A 250 -23.49 6.88 21.43
C GLY A 250 -23.56 7.95 22.53
N LYS A 251 -22.49 8.68 22.83
CA LYS A 251 -22.50 9.74 23.87
C LYS A 251 -22.93 11.11 23.36
N ASP A 252 -22.22 11.63 22.36
CA ASP A 252 -22.38 13.02 21.89
C ASP A 252 -23.16 13.12 20.58
N ASN A 253 -23.16 12.06 19.79
CA ASN A 253 -23.76 11.94 18.47
C ASN A 253 -23.86 10.47 18.08
N SER A 254 -24.55 10.19 16.97
CA SER A 254 -24.83 8.81 16.52
C SER A 254 -23.72 8.20 15.65
N TYR A 255 -22.58 8.87 15.50
CA TYR A 255 -21.45 8.31 14.76
C TYR A 255 -20.84 7.09 15.45
N ILE A 256 -20.29 6.16 14.66
CA ILE A 256 -19.21 5.29 15.15
C ILE A 256 -17.92 6.11 15.16
N LYS A 257 -17.22 6.15 16.29
CA LYS A 257 -16.07 7.03 16.53
C LYS A 257 -14.90 6.31 17.19
N GLU A 258 -14.98 5.03 17.48
CA GLU A 258 -13.89 4.34 18.18
C GLU A 258 -12.80 3.83 17.23
N LEU A 259 -12.95 4.03 15.91
CA LEU A 259 -11.90 3.88 14.91
C LEU A 259 -10.95 5.08 14.93
N TYR A 260 -9.65 4.86 14.78
CA TYR A 260 -8.67 5.93 14.73
C TYR A 260 -7.49 5.70 13.80
N ILE A 261 -6.87 6.80 13.39
CA ILE A 261 -5.59 6.81 12.67
C ILE A 261 -4.47 6.82 13.70
N HIS A 262 -3.59 5.82 13.65
CA HIS A 262 -2.53 5.65 14.63
C HIS A 262 -1.51 6.82 14.63
N ASP A 263 -1.15 7.30 15.82
CA ASP A 263 -0.18 8.39 15.95
C ASP A 263 1.23 7.91 15.62
N GLY A 264 1.93 8.65 14.74
CA GLY A 264 3.23 8.24 14.21
C GLY A 264 3.13 7.24 13.05
N VAL A 265 1.95 7.06 12.46
CA VAL A 265 1.74 6.37 11.18
C VAL A 265 1.38 7.40 10.11
N GLY A 266 2.18 7.46 9.04
CA GLY A 266 1.88 8.29 7.87
C GLY A 266 0.85 7.63 6.96
N GLY A 267 -0.01 8.41 6.29
CA GLY A 267 -1.14 7.86 5.51
C GLY A 267 -0.75 6.86 4.40
N ARG A 268 0.37 7.05 3.71
CA ARG A 268 0.82 6.08 2.69
C ARG A 268 1.39 4.78 3.29
N PHE A 269 1.67 4.78 4.59
CA PHE A 269 2.13 3.65 5.39
C PHE A 269 1.02 3.02 6.24
N SER A 270 -0.24 3.46 6.09
CA SER A 270 -1.36 3.11 6.98
C SER A 270 -2.21 1.95 6.47
N MET A 271 -1.64 1.01 5.70
CA MET A 271 -2.37 -0.13 5.12
C MET A 271 -3.12 -0.96 6.17
N PHE A 272 -2.48 -1.18 7.32
CA PHE A 272 -3.02 -1.96 8.43
C PHE A 272 -3.59 -1.07 9.56
N ASP A 273 -3.91 0.18 9.24
CA ASP A 273 -4.61 1.07 10.16
C ASP A 273 -6.12 0.76 10.17
N ASP A 274 -6.85 1.36 11.12
CA ASP A 274 -8.25 1.01 11.38
C ASP A 274 -9.13 1.15 10.15
N ALA A 275 -8.90 2.18 9.33
CA ALA A 275 -9.67 2.41 8.11
C ALA A 275 -9.56 1.23 7.13
N GLY A 276 -8.35 0.73 6.87
CA GLY A 276 -8.13 -0.37 5.94
C GLY A 276 -8.73 -1.68 6.46
N LEU A 277 -8.55 -1.96 7.75
CA LEU A 277 -9.07 -3.16 8.39
C LEU A 277 -10.61 -3.13 8.52
N PHE A 278 -11.18 -1.97 8.86
CA PHE A 278 -12.62 -1.76 8.92
C PHE A 278 -13.28 -1.96 7.56
N VAL A 279 -12.73 -1.38 6.49
CA VAL A 279 -13.26 -1.55 5.12
C VAL A 279 -13.31 -3.02 4.73
N ASN A 280 -12.25 -3.78 5.04
CA ASN A 280 -12.20 -5.21 4.76
C ASN A 280 -13.20 -6.01 5.63
N ALA A 281 -13.28 -5.71 6.94
CA ALA A 281 -14.25 -6.31 7.84
C ALA A 281 -15.69 -6.07 7.36
N TYR A 282 -16.01 -4.83 6.97
CA TYR A 282 -17.32 -4.44 6.43
C TYR A 282 -17.66 -5.18 5.14
N ALA A 283 -16.68 -5.36 4.25
CA ALA A 283 -16.82 -6.12 3.01
C ALA A 283 -17.00 -7.64 3.23
N GLY A 284 -16.80 -8.12 4.48
CA GLY A 284 -16.94 -9.51 4.89
C GLY A 284 -15.65 -10.32 4.81
N PHE A 285 -14.48 -9.67 4.86
CA PHE A 285 -13.22 -10.38 5.00
C PHE A 285 -13.18 -11.14 6.34
N PRO A 286 -12.84 -12.44 6.39
CA PRO A 286 -12.83 -13.18 7.65
C PRO A 286 -11.73 -12.71 8.61
N LYS A 287 -12.08 -12.48 9.88
CA LYS A 287 -11.14 -12.08 10.94
C LYS A 287 -9.93 -13.02 11.05
N ALA A 288 -10.15 -14.33 10.93
CA ALA A 288 -9.06 -15.31 10.96
C ALA A 288 -8.02 -15.11 9.84
N LYS A 289 -8.45 -14.64 8.65
CA LYS A 289 -7.54 -14.28 7.56
C LYS A 289 -6.83 -12.96 7.82
N ALA A 290 -7.50 -11.97 8.41
CA ALA A 290 -6.87 -10.73 8.84
C ALA A 290 -5.75 -10.99 9.87
N VAL A 291 -5.97 -11.90 10.83
CA VAL A 291 -4.93 -12.32 11.79
C VAL A 291 -3.73 -12.96 11.07
N ARG A 292 -3.94 -13.84 10.08
CA ARG A 292 -2.84 -14.43 9.29
C ARG A 292 -2.00 -13.35 8.59
N MET A 293 -2.67 -12.36 7.99
CA MET A 293 -2.03 -11.23 7.32
C MET A 293 -1.23 -10.35 8.26
N LEU A 294 -1.79 -9.98 9.42
CA LEU A 294 -1.09 -9.13 10.38
C LEU A 294 0.11 -9.85 11.02
N LYS A 295 0.01 -11.15 11.29
CA LYS A 295 1.13 -11.97 11.78
C LYS A 295 2.28 -12.04 10.78
N SER A 296 1.98 -12.18 9.48
CA SER A 296 3.04 -12.22 8.47
C SER A 296 3.69 -10.84 8.27
N ALA A 297 2.92 -9.74 8.37
CA ALA A 297 3.45 -8.38 8.38
C ALA A 297 4.38 -8.14 9.59
N GLU A 298 3.97 -8.53 10.80
CA GLU A 298 4.82 -8.47 12.00
C GLU A 298 6.13 -9.25 11.80
N LYS A 299 6.02 -10.49 11.28
CA LYS A 299 7.19 -11.33 11.00
C LYS A 299 8.11 -10.67 9.97
N MET A 300 7.56 -10.05 8.93
CA MET A 300 8.32 -9.31 7.92
C MET A 300 9.03 -8.08 8.48
N SER A 301 8.42 -7.36 9.43
CA SER A 301 9.14 -6.31 10.19
C SER A 301 10.39 -6.88 10.85
N GLY A 302 10.31 -8.07 11.44
CA GLY A 302 11.46 -8.77 12.01
C GLY A 302 12.60 -8.99 11.01
N PHE A 303 12.29 -9.49 9.80
CA PHE A 303 13.30 -9.67 8.75
C PHE A 303 13.87 -8.36 8.26
N CYS A 304 13.04 -7.34 8.08
CA CYS A 304 13.48 -6.04 7.60
C CYS A 304 14.37 -5.30 8.61
N LEU A 305 14.32 -5.66 9.89
CA LEU A 305 15.20 -5.12 10.94
C LEU A 305 16.52 -5.90 11.08
N ASN A 306 16.76 -6.94 10.28
CA ASN A 306 18.03 -7.65 10.24
C ASN A 306 19.10 -6.80 9.55
N GLU A 307 20.25 -6.63 10.19
CA GLU A 307 21.36 -5.82 9.68
C GLU A 307 22.14 -6.53 8.56
N ASN A 308 22.00 -7.85 8.43
CA ASN A 308 22.51 -8.57 7.27
C ASN A 308 21.60 -8.34 6.06
N ALA A 309 22.10 -7.58 5.08
CA ALA A 309 21.36 -7.27 3.86
C ALA A 309 20.87 -8.51 3.12
N SER A 310 21.58 -9.64 3.18
CA SER A 310 21.17 -10.88 2.49
C SER A 310 19.93 -11.54 3.11
N ASP A 311 19.66 -11.27 4.39
CA ASP A 311 18.52 -11.80 5.15
C ASP A 311 17.43 -10.72 5.36
N ASN A 312 17.56 -9.58 4.67
CA ASN A 312 16.69 -8.42 4.80
C ASN A 312 16.00 -8.14 3.46
N PRO A 313 14.73 -8.57 3.27
CA PRO A 313 14.05 -8.44 1.99
C PRO A 313 13.98 -6.99 1.48
N ALA A 314 13.60 -6.05 2.34
CA ALA A 314 13.54 -4.63 2.02
C ALA A 314 14.93 -4.03 1.77
N GLY A 315 15.97 -4.53 2.43
CA GLY A 315 17.36 -4.14 2.19
C GLY A 315 17.83 -4.52 0.79
N LEU A 316 17.53 -5.74 0.33
CA LEU A 316 17.82 -6.16 -1.05
C LEU A 316 17.10 -5.28 -2.07
N ALA A 317 15.83 -4.96 -1.82
CA ALA A 317 15.04 -4.09 -2.68
C ALA A 317 15.60 -2.65 -2.74
N ALA A 318 16.01 -2.10 -1.60
CA ALA A 318 16.65 -0.79 -1.52
C ALA A 318 18.00 -0.77 -2.26
N ILE A 319 18.83 -1.80 -2.08
CA ILE A 319 20.07 -1.97 -2.84
C ILE A 319 19.79 -1.99 -4.34
N PHE A 320 18.80 -2.75 -4.79
CA PHE A 320 18.43 -2.83 -6.21
C PHE A 320 18.03 -1.46 -6.78
N ASN A 321 17.22 -0.70 -6.05
CA ASN A 321 16.80 0.65 -6.47
C ASN A 321 17.98 1.63 -6.54
N VAL A 322 18.85 1.64 -5.52
CA VAL A 322 20.00 2.56 -5.46
C VAL A 322 21.04 2.17 -6.52
N TYR A 323 21.40 0.90 -6.62
CA TYR A 323 22.28 0.37 -7.66
C TYR A 323 21.80 0.75 -9.06
N SER A 324 20.53 0.48 -9.38
CA SER A 324 20.01 0.74 -10.72
C SER A 324 20.15 2.23 -11.07
N ARG A 325 19.80 3.11 -10.12
CA ARG A 325 19.91 4.55 -10.31
C ARG A 325 21.36 5.02 -10.47
N ASP A 326 22.28 4.54 -9.64
CA ASP A 326 23.71 4.92 -9.66
C ASP A 326 24.38 4.55 -10.98
N TYR A 327 23.92 3.47 -11.61
CA TYR A 327 24.42 2.98 -12.89
C TYR A 327 23.59 3.43 -14.10
N GLY A 328 22.78 4.49 -13.96
CA GLY A 328 22.16 5.21 -15.06
C GLY A 328 20.70 4.81 -15.38
N TYR A 329 20.17 3.79 -14.73
CA TYR A 329 18.76 3.38 -14.84
C TYR A 329 17.89 4.26 -13.93
N LYS A 330 17.68 5.51 -14.33
CA LYS A 330 17.09 6.55 -13.47
C LYS A 330 15.59 6.40 -13.25
N LEU A 331 14.87 5.84 -14.22
CA LEU A 331 13.43 5.62 -14.12
C LEU A 331 13.13 4.28 -13.46
N THR A 332 12.33 4.29 -12.39
CA THR A 332 11.78 3.08 -11.78
C THR A 332 10.40 2.79 -12.38
N GLN A 333 10.24 1.64 -13.04
CA GLN A 333 8.93 1.17 -13.53
C GLN A 333 8.43 -0.01 -12.70
N GLN A 334 7.34 0.19 -11.95
CA GLN A 334 6.60 -0.89 -11.31
C GLN A 334 5.54 -1.44 -12.29
N GLN A 335 5.61 -2.72 -12.62
CA GLN A 335 4.68 -3.39 -13.53
C GLN A 335 3.90 -4.46 -12.77
N TYR A 336 2.61 -4.20 -12.56
CA TYR A 336 1.70 -5.15 -11.93
C TYR A 336 1.05 -6.06 -12.96
N PHE A 337 1.00 -7.37 -12.72
CA PHE A 337 0.31 -8.32 -13.59
C PHE A 337 -0.96 -8.85 -12.92
N GLY A 338 -2.10 -8.29 -13.33
CA GLY A 338 -3.43 -8.77 -12.94
C GLY A 338 -4.36 -7.70 -12.36
N HIS A 339 -5.65 -8.01 -12.37
CA HIS A 339 -6.74 -7.09 -11.99
C HIS A 339 -6.69 -6.66 -10.51
N LEU A 340 -6.17 -7.50 -9.61
CA LEU A 340 -6.15 -7.20 -8.17
C LEU A 340 -5.29 -5.98 -7.80
N PHE A 341 -4.47 -5.47 -8.73
CA PHE A 341 -3.65 -4.28 -8.53
C PHE A 341 -4.27 -3.01 -9.12
N GLU A 342 -5.33 -3.14 -9.91
CA GLU A 342 -5.92 -2.04 -10.67
C GLU A 342 -6.40 -0.92 -9.75
N THR A 343 -6.07 0.32 -10.14
CA THR A 343 -6.39 1.56 -9.42
C THR A 343 -5.73 1.65 -8.04
N GLY A 344 -6.13 0.80 -7.09
CA GLY A 344 -5.61 0.81 -5.72
C GLY A 344 -4.09 0.58 -5.66
N GLY A 345 -3.59 -0.49 -6.28
CA GLY A 345 -2.16 -0.86 -6.23
C GLY A 345 -1.27 0.13 -6.97
N GLU A 346 -1.69 0.56 -8.16
CA GLU A 346 -0.98 1.57 -8.97
C GLU A 346 -0.89 2.92 -8.26
N ASN A 347 -2.01 3.39 -7.68
CA ASN A 347 -2.04 4.68 -6.97
C ASN A 347 -1.32 4.61 -5.62
N TRP A 348 -1.47 3.51 -4.87
CA TRP A 348 -0.76 3.33 -3.61
C TRP A 348 0.76 3.31 -3.82
N ILE A 349 1.27 2.55 -4.80
CA ILE A 349 2.73 2.50 -5.01
C ILE A 349 3.28 3.84 -5.53
N LYS A 350 2.54 4.53 -6.41
CA LYS A 350 2.87 5.90 -6.85
C LYS A 350 2.95 6.83 -5.65
N GLN A 351 1.95 6.79 -4.77
CA GLN A 351 1.92 7.62 -3.57
C GLN A 351 3.08 7.28 -2.64
N LEU A 352 3.32 5.98 -2.39
CA LEU A 352 4.39 5.49 -1.53
C LEU A 352 5.75 6.02 -2.02
N TYR A 353 6.05 5.81 -3.30
CA TYR A 353 7.32 6.22 -3.89
C TYR A 353 7.45 7.74 -4.08
N LEU A 354 6.50 8.41 -4.74
CA LEU A 354 6.65 9.82 -5.10
C LEU A 354 6.58 10.77 -3.90
N GLU A 355 5.78 10.43 -2.87
CA GLU A 355 5.76 11.25 -1.65
C GLU A 355 6.96 10.96 -0.73
N SER A 356 7.59 9.79 -0.80
CA SER A 356 8.76 9.43 0.03
C SER A 356 10.09 9.78 -0.65
N LEU A 357 10.27 9.31 -1.88
CA LEU A 357 11.45 9.44 -2.72
C LEU A 357 11.25 10.55 -3.76
N LYS A 358 11.09 11.79 -3.27
CA LYS A 358 10.57 12.96 -4.03
C LYS A 358 11.34 13.32 -5.32
N ASP A 359 12.56 12.83 -5.46
CA ASP A 359 13.47 13.06 -6.59
C ASP A 359 13.74 11.78 -7.41
N PHE A 360 12.99 10.71 -7.18
CA PHE A 360 12.96 9.54 -8.06
C PHE A 360 11.95 9.76 -9.19
N ASP A 361 12.38 9.44 -10.42
CA ASP A 361 11.45 9.27 -11.53
C ASP A 361 10.78 7.89 -11.37
N PHE A 362 9.47 7.89 -11.13
CA PHE A 362 8.71 6.68 -10.86
C PHE A 362 7.44 6.62 -11.68
N VAL A 363 7.16 5.45 -12.23
CA VAL A 363 5.94 5.13 -12.97
C VAL A 363 5.44 3.75 -12.57
N SER A 364 4.12 3.58 -12.55
CA SER A 364 3.49 2.27 -12.36
C SER A 364 2.46 2.02 -13.46
N SER A 365 2.34 0.76 -13.87
CA SER A 365 1.35 0.34 -14.84
C SER A 365 0.89 -1.11 -14.63
N LYS A 366 -0.29 -1.42 -15.18
CA LYS A 366 -0.91 -2.75 -15.16
C LYS A 366 -0.73 -3.47 -16.50
N ALA A 367 -0.19 -4.69 -16.47
CA ALA A 367 -0.10 -5.61 -17.58
C ALA A 367 -1.23 -6.67 -17.51
N PRO A 368 -1.72 -7.18 -18.65
CA PRO A 368 -1.20 -6.95 -20.01
C PRO A 368 -1.62 -5.62 -20.65
N ASP A 369 -2.63 -4.92 -20.13
CA ASP A 369 -3.22 -3.72 -20.76
C ASP A 369 -2.18 -2.67 -21.17
N SER A 370 -1.20 -2.38 -20.30
CA SER A 370 -0.16 -1.38 -20.60
C SER A 370 0.89 -1.86 -21.58
N MET A 371 1.02 -3.18 -21.80
CA MET A 371 2.15 -3.73 -22.54
C MET A 371 2.19 -3.25 -23.98
N HIS A 372 1.06 -2.99 -24.63
CA HIS A 372 1.06 -2.53 -26.03
C HIS A 372 1.73 -1.17 -26.23
N TYR A 373 1.43 -0.19 -25.38
CA TYR A 373 2.02 1.15 -25.52
C TYR A 373 3.31 1.33 -24.70
N ALA A 374 3.39 0.69 -23.53
CA ALA A 374 4.56 0.81 -22.67
C ALA A 374 5.76 0.10 -23.30
N SER A 375 5.56 -1.06 -23.94
CA SER A 375 6.64 -1.79 -24.59
C SER A 375 7.25 -1.05 -25.78
N GLU A 376 6.44 -0.35 -26.59
CA GLU A 376 6.96 0.51 -27.67
C GLU A 376 7.93 1.56 -27.12
N GLY A 377 7.58 2.20 -26.00
CA GLY A 377 8.44 3.19 -25.34
C GLY A 377 9.68 2.58 -24.69
N PHE A 378 9.51 1.52 -23.89
CA PHE A 378 10.58 0.89 -23.13
C PHE A 378 11.56 0.10 -23.99
N PHE A 379 11.08 -0.58 -25.03
CA PHE A 379 11.91 -1.35 -25.95
C PHE A 379 12.44 -0.53 -27.14
N TYR A 380 12.05 0.74 -27.26
CA TYR A 380 12.68 1.64 -28.21
C TYR A 380 14.20 1.72 -27.94
N PRO A 381 15.08 1.51 -28.93
CA PRO A 381 16.52 1.34 -28.71
C PRO A 381 17.19 2.43 -27.85
N GLN A 382 16.71 3.67 -27.95
CA GLN A 382 17.23 4.83 -27.23
C GLN A 382 16.76 4.91 -25.78
N ASN A 383 15.80 4.09 -25.34
CA ASN A 383 15.24 4.11 -23.99
C ASN A 383 15.59 2.87 -23.15
N ARG A 384 16.05 1.80 -23.82
CA ARG A 384 16.29 0.47 -23.25
C ARG A 384 17.27 0.40 -22.07
N ASP A 385 18.07 1.44 -21.84
CA ASP A 385 19.05 1.53 -20.74
C ASP A 385 18.80 2.71 -19.79
N LYS A 386 17.58 3.28 -19.78
CA LYS A 386 17.22 4.43 -18.93
C LYS A 386 16.39 4.07 -17.70
N TYR A 387 15.97 2.82 -17.57
CA TYR A 387 15.05 2.38 -16.54
C TYR A 387 15.44 1.02 -15.95
N HIS A 388 14.98 0.76 -14.73
CA HIS A 388 14.89 -0.59 -14.19
C HIS A 388 13.43 -0.94 -13.96
N MET A 389 13.17 -2.25 -13.96
CA MET A 389 11.82 -2.79 -13.87
C MET A 389 11.62 -3.51 -12.54
N VAL A 390 10.45 -3.36 -11.93
CA VAL A 390 9.96 -4.23 -10.87
C VAL A 390 8.67 -4.88 -11.36
N MET A 391 8.70 -6.17 -11.64
CA MET A 391 7.55 -6.95 -12.07
C MET A 391 6.90 -7.61 -10.85
N THR A 392 5.64 -7.32 -10.56
CA THR A 392 4.86 -8.01 -9.53
C THR A 392 3.83 -8.92 -10.17
N ILE A 393 3.91 -10.20 -9.85
CA ILE A 393 3.08 -11.27 -10.41
C ILE A 393 2.43 -12.10 -9.30
N MET A 394 1.45 -12.91 -9.68
CA MET A 394 0.76 -13.83 -8.77
C MET A 394 1.04 -15.30 -9.13
N THR A 395 1.03 -16.23 -8.16
CA THR A 395 1.36 -17.66 -8.38
C THR A 395 0.21 -18.70 -8.47
N PRO A 396 -1.03 -18.43 -8.91
CA PRO A 396 -2.19 -19.30 -8.62
C PRO A 396 -2.22 -20.77 -9.01
N ASP A 397 -1.13 -21.37 -9.48
CA ASP A 397 -1.07 -22.45 -10.46
C ASP A 397 -1.12 -21.86 -11.86
N ILE A 398 -0.05 -21.13 -12.17
CA ILE A 398 0.23 -20.43 -13.42
C ILE A 398 -0.11 -21.32 -14.62
N SER A 399 -1.16 -20.93 -15.36
CA SER A 399 -1.44 -21.50 -16.67
C SER A 399 -0.19 -21.37 -17.56
N GLU A 400 0.02 -22.33 -18.46
CA GLU A 400 1.18 -22.31 -19.34
C GLU A 400 1.31 -20.98 -20.10
N ASN A 401 0.17 -20.40 -20.52
CA ASN A 401 0.12 -19.10 -21.19
C ASN A 401 0.57 -17.95 -20.29
N TYR A 402 0.07 -17.85 -19.06
CA TYR A 402 0.50 -16.79 -18.14
C TYR A 402 2.00 -16.89 -17.84
N ARG A 403 2.52 -18.12 -17.70
CA ARG A 403 3.96 -18.38 -17.53
C ARG A 403 4.76 -17.84 -18.69
N LYS A 404 4.44 -18.33 -19.89
CA LYS A 404 5.15 -17.97 -21.12
C LYS A 404 5.10 -16.47 -21.35
N TYR A 405 3.94 -15.85 -21.10
CA TYR A 405 3.75 -14.41 -21.24
C TYR A 405 4.65 -13.62 -20.29
N VAL A 406 4.57 -13.86 -18.99
CA VAL A 406 5.39 -13.15 -17.99
C VAL A 406 6.88 -13.42 -18.23
N SER A 407 7.27 -14.65 -18.54
CA SER A 407 8.66 -15.01 -18.84
C SER A 407 9.18 -14.31 -20.09
N ALA A 408 8.39 -14.22 -21.16
CA ALA A 408 8.78 -13.50 -22.38
C ALA A 408 9.00 -12.01 -22.08
N VAL A 409 8.11 -11.39 -21.30
CA VAL A 409 8.26 -9.98 -20.90
C VAL A 409 9.48 -9.78 -20.01
N LEU A 410 9.69 -10.64 -19.01
CA LEU A 410 10.86 -10.61 -18.13
C LEU A 410 12.18 -10.67 -18.92
N VAL A 411 12.30 -11.64 -19.82
CA VAL A 411 13.51 -11.81 -20.65
C VAL A 411 13.72 -10.60 -21.56
N SER A 412 12.63 -10.03 -22.10
CA SER A 412 12.70 -8.83 -22.97
C SER A 412 13.24 -7.60 -22.24
N TYR A 413 12.87 -7.42 -20.96
CA TYR A 413 13.45 -6.37 -20.12
C TYR A 413 14.91 -6.66 -19.75
N LEU A 414 15.21 -7.91 -19.38
CA LEU A 414 16.55 -8.33 -18.98
C LEU A 414 17.60 -8.20 -20.08
N GLU A 415 17.23 -8.04 -21.35
CA GLU A 415 18.21 -7.79 -22.41
C GLU A 415 19.13 -6.60 -22.09
N THR A 416 18.59 -5.56 -21.46
CA THR A 416 19.31 -4.29 -21.23
C THR A 416 19.01 -3.62 -19.89
N ALA A 417 17.95 -4.00 -19.18
CA ALA A 417 17.55 -3.38 -17.92
C ALA A 417 17.66 -4.36 -16.73
N PRO A 418 18.03 -3.88 -15.53
CA PRO A 418 17.89 -4.67 -14.31
C PRO A 418 16.41 -4.94 -14.02
N VAL A 419 16.10 -6.12 -13.50
CA VAL A 419 14.72 -6.50 -13.16
C VAL A 419 14.63 -7.07 -11.75
N GLY A 420 13.74 -6.48 -10.94
CA GLY A 420 13.19 -7.08 -9.73
C GLY A 420 11.93 -7.86 -10.08
N LEU A 421 11.83 -9.09 -9.59
CA LEU A 421 10.65 -9.94 -9.73
C LEU A 421 10.07 -10.19 -8.35
N GLU A 422 8.80 -9.87 -8.19
CA GLU A 422 8.01 -10.02 -6.99
C GLU A 422 6.87 -10.97 -7.26
N ILE A 423 6.73 -11.96 -6.40
CA ILE A 423 5.85 -13.09 -6.62
C ILE A 423 4.96 -13.24 -5.39
N LEU A 424 3.65 -13.04 -5.58
CA LEU A 424 2.64 -13.12 -4.53
C LEU A 424 1.83 -14.40 -4.66
N GLU A 425 1.91 -15.25 -3.63
CA GLU A 425 1.03 -16.42 -3.55
C GLU A 425 -0.43 -15.99 -3.46
N VAL A 426 -1.32 -16.78 -4.06
CA VAL A 426 -2.77 -16.54 -4.03
C VAL A 426 -3.51 -17.73 -3.43
N GLU A 427 -4.70 -17.47 -2.91
CA GLU A 427 -5.64 -18.50 -2.47
C GLU A 427 -7.07 -18.05 -2.82
N ASN A 428 -7.88 -18.93 -3.40
CA ASN A 428 -9.31 -18.68 -3.66
C ASN A 428 -9.61 -17.38 -4.45
N GLY A 429 -8.82 -17.10 -5.49
CA GLY A 429 -9.02 -15.92 -6.35
C GLY A 429 -8.61 -14.57 -5.73
N ALA A 430 -7.85 -14.59 -4.63
CA ALA A 430 -7.30 -13.41 -3.96
C ALA A 430 -5.82 -13.65 -3.60
N ILE A 431 -5.07 -12.59 -3.30
CA ILE A 431 -3.70 -12.72 -2.78
C ILE A 431 -3.77 -13.37 -1.40
N ARG A 432 -2.89 -14.34 -1.14
CA ARG A 432 -2.83 -15.06 0.12
C ARG A 432 -2.59 -14.06 1.26
N PRO A 433 -3.33 -14.12 2.38
CA PRO A 433 -3.18 -13.17 3.48
C PRO A 433 -1.73 -12.99 3.95
N GLU A 434 -0.97 -14.09 4.04
CA GLU A 434 0.44 -14.04 4.42
C GLU A 434 1.28 -13.23 3.43
N ALA A 435 1.07 -13.44 2.12
CA ALA A 435 1.78 -12.72 1.06
C ALA A 435 1.44 -11.22 1.06
N ILE A 436 0.20 -10.85 1.37
CA ILE A 436 -0.20 -9.44 1.53
C ILE A 436 0.59 -8.79 2.66
N GLY A 437 0.60 -9.42 3.84
CA GLY A 437 1.31 -8.89 5.01
C GLY A 437 2.81 -8.72 4.75
N GLU A 438 3.43 -9.72 4.14
CA GLU A 438 4.85 -9.71 3.79
C GLU A 438 5.17 -8.65 2.72
N TYR A 439 4.39 -8.57 1.65
CA TYR A 439 4.61 -7.62 0.56
C TYR A 439 4.48 -6.16 1.02
N VAL A 440 3.36 -5.84 1.67
CA VAL A 440 3.08 -4.47 2.12
C VAL A 440 4.15 -4.00 3.11
N GLN A 441 4.49 -4.85 4.09
CA GLN A 441 5.48 -4.47 5.09
C GLN A 441 6.86 -4.31 4.44
N SER A 442 7.26 -5.23 3.55
CA SER A 442 8.52 -5.12 2.80
C SER A 442 8.58 -3.82 2.00
N LYS A 443 7.50 -3.44 1.29
CA LYS A 443 7.43 -2.19 0.52
C LYS A 443 7.55 -0.93 1.36
N HIS A 444 6.94 -0.92 2.55
CA HIS A 444 7.11 0.21 3.49
C HIS A 444 8.58 0.39 3.89
N PHE A 445 9.26 -0.70 4.29
CA PHE A 445 10.68 -0.66 4.64
C PHE A 445 11.55 -0.30 3.43
N GLU A 446 11.34 -0.95 2.29
CA GLU A 446 12.07 -0.73 1.04
C GLU A 446 12.09 0.74 0.65
N THR A 447 10.94 1.40 0.74
CA THR A 447 10.80 2.82 0.38
C THR A 447 11.65 3.70 1.28
N VAL A 448 11.61 3.48 2.61
CA VAL A 448 12.42 4.26 3.55
C VAL A 448 13.90 3.93 3.41
N TYR A 449 14.25 2.65 3.27
CA TYR A 449 15.62 2.19 3.09
C TYR A 449 16.25 2.68 1.80
N THR A 450 15.49 2.76 0.70
CA THR A 450 15.99 3.31 -0.57
C THR A 450 16.47 4.74 -0.39
N GLY A 451 15.67 5.58 0.27
CA GLY A 451 16.03 6.98 0.51
C GLY A 451 17.18 7.15 1.50
N MET A 452 17.22 6.33 2.57
CA MET A 452 18.29 6.33 3.55
C MET A 452 19.61 5.84 2.96
N LEU A 453 19.60 4.72 2.23
CA LEU A 453 20.78 4.15 1.59
C LEU A 453 21.38 5.12 0.58
N ARG A 454 20.55 5.74 -0.25
CA ARG A 454 21.02 6.77 -1.18
C ARG A 454 21.72 7.92 -0.46
N ARG A 455 21.17 8.39 0.67
CA ARG A 455 21.79 9.47 1.45
C ARG A 455 23.06 9.05 2.16
N GLN A 456 23.13 7.81 2.64
CA GLN A 456 24.32 7.23 3.25
C GLN A 456 25.46 7.17 2.23
N VAL A 457 25.17 6.65 1.03
CA VAL A 457 26.12 6.61 -0.11
C VAL A 457 26.53 8.02 -0.52
N ALA A 458 25.61 8.99 -0.49
CA ALA A 458 25.90 10.40 -0.76
C ALA A 458 26.51 11.18 0.43
N ILE A 459 26.72 10.53 1.60
CA ILE A 459 27.26 11.11 2.84
C ILE A 459 26.45 12.35 3.31
N THR A 460 25.13 12.22 3.40
CA THR A 460 24.22 13.28 3.86
C THR A 460 23.36 12.82 5.05
N ASN A 461 23.61 13.38 6.24
CA ASN A 461 22.84 13.06 7.45
C ASN A 461 21.69 14.06 7.66
N THR A 462 20.51 13.54 7.98
CA THR A 462 19.31 14.34 8.28
C THR A 462 18.75 13.98 9.65
N GLU A 463 18.39 15.00 10.46
CA GLU A 463 17.80 14.78 11.79
C GLU A 463 16.44 14.08 11.69
N LYS A 464 15.65 14.41 10.68
CA LYS A 464 14.35 13.81 10.37
C LYS A 464 14.40 13.07 9.06
N LEU A 465 13.77 11.90 8.98
CA LEU A 465 13.68 11.11 7.75
C LEU A 465 12.76 11.81 6.72
N PRO A 466 13.28 12.35 5.61
CA PRO A 466 12.44 13.02 4.61
C PRO A 466 11.43 12.09 3.95
N GLU A 467 11.66 10.77 3.99
CA GLU A 467 10.82 9.73 3.39
C GLU A 467 9.44 9.63 4.01
N VAL A 468 9.26 10.08 5.25
CA VAL A 468 7.96 10.01 5.94
C VAL A 468 7.19 11.33 5.90
N PHE A 469 7.84 12.43 5.49
CA PHE A 469 7.21 13.75 5.39
C PHE A 469 6.78 14.08 3.97
N GLN A 470 5.83 15.01 3.83
CA GLN A 470 5.28 15.46 2.55
C GLN A 470 5.04 16.98 2.52
N PRO A 471 6.06 17.83 2.77
CA PRO A 471 5.87 19.27 2.92
C PRO A 471 5.34 19.95 1.65
N HIS A 472 5.65 19.42 0.47
CA HIS A 472 5.32 20.05 -0.81
C HIS A 472 3.83 20.04 -1.16
N VAL A 473 3.02 19.20 -0.51
CA VAL A 473 1.56 19.21 -0.66
C VAL A 473 0.96 20.58 -0.27
N GLU A 474 1.63 21.32 0.62
CA GLU A 474 1.17 22.63 1.07
C GLU A 474 1.33 23.72 0.00
N VAL A 475 2.15 23.52 -1.03
CA VAL A 475 2.40 24.51 -2.08
C VAL A 475 1.09 24.92 -2.78
N TYR A 476 0.26 23.95 -3.15
CA TYR A 476 -1.03 24.23 -3.77
C TYR A 476 -2.13 24.46 -2.73
N LYS A 477 -2.13 23.73 -1.60
CA LYS A 477 -3.15 23.90 -0.54
C LYS A 477 -3.16 25.30 0.07
N ASN A 478 -2.00 25.94 0.17
CA ASN A 478 -1.90 27.33 0.63
C ASN A 478 -2.67 28.31 -0.25
N LYS A 479 -2.94 27.98 -1.52
CA LYS A 479 -3.63 28.88 -2.46
C LYS A 479 -5.12 29.03 -2.16
N PHE A 480 -5.73 28.05 -1.50
CA PHE A 480 -7.17 28.01 -1.24
C PHE A 480 -7.54 28.03 0.25
N LYS A 481 -6.64 28.56 1.10
CA LYS A 481 -6.90 28.79 2.52
C LYS A 481 -7.99 29.86 2.74
N PRO A 482 -8.57 29.94 3.95
CA PRO A 482 -9.52 31.00 4.29
C PRO A 482 -8.96 32.40 4.01
N ASN A 483 -9.80 33.30 3.52
CA ASN A 483 -9.48 34.66 3.07
C ASN A 483 -8.61 34.74 1.80
N SER A 484 -8.46 33.64 1.06
CA SER A 484 -7.84 33.68 -0.27
C SER A 484 -8.89 33.85 -1.37
N LYS A 485 -8.48 34.35 -2.55
CA LYS A 485 -9.36 34.45 -3.73
C LYS A 485 -9.83 33.09 -4.27
N PHE A 486 -9.23 32.00 -3.79
CA PHE A 486 -9.59 30.62 -4.12
C PHE A 486 -10.13 29.87 -2.90
N GLU A 487 -10.59 30.58 -1.88
CA GLU A 487 -11.15 29.98 -0.68
C GLU A 487 -12.28 29.02 -1.04
N LEU A 488 -12.19 27.80 -0.51
CA LEU A 488 -13.16 26.75 -0.81
C LEU A 488 -14.30 26.77 0.20
N ALA A 489 -15.50 26.38 -0.27
CA ALA A 489 -16.71 26.29 0.53
C ALA A 489 -17.22 24.84 0.56
N PRO A 490 -16.81 24.01 1.54
CA PRO A 490 -17.19 22.61 1.60
C PRO A 490 -18.71 22.43 1.63
N GLY A 491 -19.21 21.50 0.81
CA GLY A 491 -20.63 21.15 0.72
C GLY A 491 -21.48 22.08 -0.13
N LYS A 492 -20.91 23.15 -0.72
CA LYS A 492 -21.63 24.07 -1.61
C LYS A 492 -21.61 23.65 -3.07
#